data_AF-A0A919XDS8-F1
#
_entry.id   AF-A0A919XDS8-F1
#
_cell.length_a   1.000
_cell.length_b   1.000
_cell.length_c   1.000
_cell.angle_alpha   90.00
_cell.angle_beta   90.00
_cell.angle_gamma   90.00
#
_symmetry.space_group_name_H-M   'P 1'
#
loop_
_entity.id
_entity.type
_entity.pdbx_description
1 polymer ?
#
loop_
_entity_poly.entity_id
_entity_poly.type
_entity_poly.pdbx_seq_one_letter_code
_entity_poly.pdbx_strand_id
1 'polypeptide(L)'
;MRKIVLSQEIRYGQEDVNELESASIKVRKIYDKTISMLAQHVPESVRKYWACPKPAQEPLSPCGENSSPVFQKWIQSPSGWKCVGCERHYVEPVDAAKEKEHPGRREYVFHNGRLQSMMLQLFIWSQFEEISLFYPVLGDAPFYDEEEMETISAYFVPTYVTSLPFEQSGKPFKKHNTRVPVYQELISAPPLLLHLDGEVLEGTWVTGVYVDRGHFLGLGPYLKNSDGTRTFMQALIH
;
A
#
# COMPACT_ATOMS: atom_id res chain seq x y z
N MET A 1 19.16 13.17 3.62
CA MET A 1 19.59 12.65 2.30
C MET A 1 19.01 11.26 2.11
N ARG A 2 18.31 10.99 1.01
CA ARG A 2 17.89 9.62 0.64
C ARG A 2 19.04 9.00 -0.17
N LYS A 3 19.73 7.99 0.37
CA LYS A 3 20.76 7.23 -0.35
C LYS A 3 20.01 6.28 -1.29
N ILE A 4 20.08 6.52 -2.61
CA ILE A 4 19.52 5.63 -3.63
C ILE A 4 20.59 4.61 -3.95
N VAL A 5 20.25 3.33 -3.78
CA VAL A 5 21.17 2.21 -4.01
C VAL A 5 20.57 1.30 -5.08
N LEU A 6 21.42 0.75 -5.94
CA LEU A 6 21.01 -0.22 -6.95
C LEU A 6 20.67 -1.55 -6.29
N SER A 7 19.50 -2.12 -6.61
CA SER A 7 19.03 -3.43 -6.14
C SER A 7 19.74 -4.58 -6.87
N GLN A 8 21.08 -4.64 -6.85
CA GLN A 8 21.81 -5.65 -7.61
C GLN A 8 21.44 -7.11 -7.23
N GLU A 9 20.92 -7.32 -6.02
CA GLU A 9 20.59 -8.65 -5.50
C GLU A 9 19.10 -9.05 -5.64
N ILE A 10 18.18 -8.11 -5.93
CA ILE A 10 16.76 -8.44 -6.16
C ILE A 10 16.34 -7.99 -7.54
N ARG A 11 16.17 -9.00 -8.39
CA ARG A 11 15.72 -8.85 -9.77
C ARG A 11 14.23 -9.16 -9.82
N TYR A 12 13.47 -8.27 -10.43
CA TYR A 12 12.08 -8.54 -10.78
C TYR A 12 12.07 -9.23 -12.14
N GLY A 13 11.49 -10.43 -12.21
CA GLY A 13 11.20 -11.04 -13.50
C GLY A 13 10.05 -10.31 -14.20
N GLN A 14 9.96 -10.41 -15.52
CA GLN A 14 8.83 -9.85 -16.27
C GLN A 14 7.47 -10.35 -15.75
N GLU A 15 7.39 -11.59 -15.25
CA GLU A 15 6.18 -12.14 -14.64
C GLU A 15 5.78 -11.40 -13.35
N ASP A 16 6.75 -11.10 -12.47
CA ASP A 16 6.50 -10.34 -11.25
C ASP A 16 5.99 -8.93 -11.56
N VAL A 17 6.57 -8.27 -12.58
CA VAL A 17 6.17 -6.93 -13.00
C VAL A 17 4.73 -6.97 -13.55
N ASN A 18 4.42 -7.93 -14.40
CA ASN A 18 3.09 -8.08 -14.99
C ASN A 18 2.02 -8.37 -13.92
N GLU A 19 2.34 -9.23 -12.94
CA GLU A 19 1.45 -9.51 -11.81
C GLU A 19 1.23 -8.26 -10.96
N LEU A 20 2.30 -7.56 -10.56
CA LEU A 20 2.20 -6.34 -9.75
C LEU A 20 1.47 -5.22 -10.47
N GLU A 21 1.65 -5.07 -11.78
CA GLU A 21 0.91 -4.11 -12.60
C GLU A 21 -0.60 -4.41 -12.56
N SER A 22 -0.99 -5.64 -12.90
CA SER A 22 -2.40 -6.05 -12.89
C SER A 22 -3.01 -5.99 -11.49
N ALA A 23 -2.36 -6.59 -10.50
CA ALA A 23 -2.84 -6.67 -9.13
C ALA A 23 -2.96 -5.29 -8.48
N SER A 24 -1.98 -4.40 -8.69
CA SER A 24 -2.02 -3.05 -8.08
C SER A 24 -3.18 -2.20 -8.57
N ILE A 25 -3.57 -2.34 -9.84
CA ILE A 25 -4.74 -1.65 -10.41
C ILE A 25 -6.03 -2.20 -9.79
N LYS A 26 -6.18 -3.53 -9.67
CA LYS A 26 -7.36 -4.13 -9.03
C LYS A 26 -7.48 -3.77 -7.56
N VAL A 27 -6.37 -3.87 -6.81
CA VAL A 27 -6.29 -3.43 -5.40
C VAL A 27 -6.64 -1.94 -5.27
N ARG A 28 -6.18 -1.09 -6.18
CA ARG A 28 -6.52 0.34 -6.20
C ARG A 28 -8.03 0.56 -6.32
N LYS A 29 -8.71 -0.17 -7.20
CA LYS A 29 -10.17 -0.09 -7.38
C LYS A 29 -10.92 -0.44 -6.09
N ILE A 30 -10.54 -1.51 -5.39
CA ILE A 30 -11.15 -1.90 -4.10
C ILE A 30 -10.97 -0.80 -3.05
N TYR A 31 -9.77 -0.24 -2.94
CA TYR A 31 -9.53 0.90 -2.05
C TYR A 31 -10.41 2.10 -2.40
N ASP A 32 -10.51 2.47 -3.67
CA ASP A 32 -11.33 3.61 -4.09
C ASP A 32 -12.83 3.37 -3.87
N LYS A 33 -13.31 2.15 -4.12
CA LYS A 33 -14.69 1.73 -3.84
C LYS A 33 -15.01 1.83 -2.35
N THR A 34 -14.11 1.33 -1.49
CA THR A 34 -14.24 1.44 -0.03
C THR A 34 -14.23 2.90 0.43
N ILE A 35 -13.33 3.72 -0.11
CA ILE A 35 -13.26 5.15 0.22
C ILE A 35 -14.55 5.86 -0.20
N SER A 36 -15.11 5.54 -1.36
CA SER A 36 -16.37 6.10 -1.85
C SER A 36 -17.53 5.74 -0.91
N MET A 37 -17.64 4.47 -0.52
CA MET A 37 -18.64 3.99 0.44
C MET A 37 -18.52 4.70 1.79
N LEU A 38 -17.31 4.75 2.36
CA LEU A 38 -17.06 5.48 3.61
C LEU A 38 -17.39 6.97 3.49
N ALA A 39 -17.13 7.56 2.32
CA ALA A 39 -17.41 8.97 2.06
C ALA A 39 -18.91 9.29 1.98
N GLN A 40 -19.74 8.33 1.57
CA GLN A 40 -21.19 8.50 1.46
C GLN A 40 -21.91 8.22 2.77
N HIS A 41 -21.42 7.26 3.57
CA HIS A 41 -22.18 6.72 4.70
C HIS A 41 -21.68 7.14 6.07
N VAL A 42 -20.45 7.64 6.21
CA VAL A 42 -19.93 8.01 7.52
C VAL A 42 -20.12 9.50 7.80
N PRO A 43 -20.71 9.85 8.96
CA PRO A 43 -20.92 11.24 9.35
C PRO A 43 -19.63 12.07 9.34
N GLU A 44 -19.77 13.35 8.99
CA GLU A 44 -18.63 14.26 8.90
C GLU A 44 -17.88 14.42 10.24
N SER A 45 -18.59 14.28 11.36
CA SER A 45 -17.99 14.27 12.71
C SER A 45 -16.98 13.14 12.89
N VAL A 46 -17.27 11.96 12.35
CA VAL A 46 -16.39 10.78 12.41
C VAL A 46 -15.30 10.87 11.33
N ARG A 47 -15.60 11.52 10.21
CA ARG A 47 -14.69 11.68 9.07
C ARG A 47 -13.37 12.36 9.44
N LYS A 48 -13.40 13.28 10.41
CA LYS A 48 -12.23 14.03 10.88
C LYS A 48 -11.18 13.14 11.57
N TYR A 49 -11.57 11.96 12.06
CA TYR A 49 -10.66 11.05 12.77
C TYR A 49 -9.85 10.16 11.82
N TRP A 50 -10.26 10.03 10.56
CA TRP A 50 -9.56 9.23 9.55
C TRP A 50 -8.96 10.06 8.40
N ALA A 51 -9.32 11.34 8.30
CA ALA A 51 -8.96 12.16 7.16
C ALA A 51 -7.47 12.50 7.23
N CYS A 52 -6.72 12.16 6.18
CA CYS A 52 -5.37 12.67 6.03
C CYS A 52 -5.45 14.19 5.79
N PRO A 53 -4.64 15.02 6.45
CA PRO A 53 -4.56 16.44 6.13
C PRO A 53 -4.24 16.59 4.64
N LYS A 54 -5.07 17.34 3.91
CA LYS A 54 -4.72 17.74 2.56
C LYS A 54 -3.51 18.69 2.62
N PRO A 55 -2.50 18.56 1.74
CA PRO A 55 -1.47 19.58 1.63
C PRO A 55 -2.10 20.93 1.25
N ALA A 56 -1.39 22.01 1.57
CA ALA A 56 -1.87 23.38 1.37
C ALA A 56 -2.09 23.75 -0.12
N GLN A 57 -1.52 22.98 -1.04
CA GLN A 57 -1.69 23.15 -2.48
C GLN A 57 -1.95 21.79 -3.15
N GLU A 58 -3.17 21.59 -3.63
CA GLU A 58 -3.43 20.59 -4.69
C GLU A 58 -3.06 21.27 -6.02
N PRO A 59 -2.13 20.73 -6.82
CA PRO A 59 -1.99 21.21 -8.19
C PRO A 59 -3.31 20.89 -8.91
N LEU A 60 -4.07 21.95 -9.21
CA LEU A 60 -5.21 21.90 -10.12
C LEU A 60 -4.68 21.40 -11.46
N SER A 61 -4.87 20.12 -11.77
CA SER A 61 -4.70 19.68 -13.15
C SER A 61 -5.79 20.34 -14.00
N PRO A 62 -5.44 20.87 -15.19
CA PRO A 62 -6.38 21.59 -16.06
C PRO A 62 -7.41 20.65 -16.72
N CYS A 63 -7.25 19.34 -16.57
CA CYS A 63 -8.26 18.34 -16.90
C CYS A 63 -8.87 17.88 -15.57
N GLY A 64 -10.18 18.04 -15.40
CA GLY A 64 -10.94 17.88 -14.15
C GLY A 64 -10.98 16.49 -13.50
N GLU A 65 -9.91 15.70 -13.62
CA GLU A 65 -9.71 14.40 -13.00
C GLU A 65 -8.61 14.48 -11.94
N ASN A 66 -8.97 15.00 -10.76
CA ASN A 66 -8.05 15.04 -9.60
C ASN A 66 -7.91 13.62 -8.99
N SER A 67 -7.07 12.75 -9.56
CA SER A 67 -6.60 11.55 -8.85
C SER A 67 -5.15 11.70 -8.41
N SER A 68 -4.94 11.74 -7.09
CA SER A 68 -3.60 11.72 -6.51
C SER A 68 -3.04 10.30 -6.59
N PRO A 69 -1.79 10.11 -7.04
CA PRO A 69 -1.16 8.80 -7.08
C PRO A 69 -1.06 8.21 -5.67
N VAL A 70 -1.16 6.90 -5.58
CA VAL A 70 -0.97 6.17 -4.33
C VAL A 70 0.22 5.24 -4.41
N PHE A 71 0.72 4.91 -3.24
CA PHE A 71 1.83 4.00 -3.05
C PHE A 71 1.37 2.80 -2.27
N GLN A 72 1.38 1.66 -2.94
CA GLN A 72 1.06 0.39 -2.35
C GLN A 72 2.34 -0.31 -1.90
N LYS A 73 2.25 -1.01 -0.77
CA LYS A 73 3.36 -1.75 -0.18
C LYS A 73 3.11 -3.23 -0.37
N TRP A 74 3.99 -3.87 -1.11
CA TRP A 74 3.88 -5.26 -1.50
C TRP A 74 5.04 -6.08 -0.94
N ILE A 75 4.72 -7.26 -0.44
CA ILE A 75 5.69 -8.25 0.03
C ILE A 75 5.45 -9.54 -0.74
N GLN A 76 6.50 -10.12 -1.30
CA GLN A 76 6.44 -11.44 -1.91
C GLN A 76 6.51 -12.49 -0.80
N SER A 77 5.52 -13.35 -0.74
CA SER A 77 5.45 -14.47 0.20
C SER A 77 5.48 -15.80 -0.56
N PRO A 78 5.66 -16.94 0.12
CA PRO A 78 5.49 -18.25 -0.52
C PRO A 78 4.10 -18.48 -1.13
N SER A 79 3.08 -17.73 -0.67
CA SER A 79 1.71 -17.78 -1.20
C SER A 79 1.43 -16.73 -2.29
N GLY A 80 2.47 -16.10 -2.84
CA GLY A 80 2.37 -15.03 -3.83
C GLY A 80 2.50 -13.63 -3.23
N TRP A 81 2.21 -12.61 -4.04
CA TRP A 81 2.31 -11.21 -3.65
C TRP A 81 1.21 -10.81 -2.67
N LYS A 82 1.56 -10.06 -1.62
CA LYS A 82 0.62 -9.53 -0.63
C LYS A 82 0.76 -8.03 -0.47
N CYS A 83 -0.35 -7.31 -0.63
CA CYS A 83 -0.46 -5.89 -0.36
C CYS A 83 -0.71 -5.67 1.14
N VAL A 84 0.30 -5.13 1.84
CA VAL A 84 0.25 -4.86 3.29
C VAL A 84 -0.19 -3.44 3.63
N GLY A 85 -0.38 -2.59 2.62
CA GLY A 85 -0.94 -1.25 2.82
C GLY A 85 -0.89 -0.37 1.58
N CYS A 86 -1.78 0.60 1.53
CA CYS A 86 -1.84 1.64 0.50
C CYS A 86 -1.80 3.04 1.14
N GLU A 87 -0.80 3.85 0.81
CA GLU A 87 -0.63 5.22 1.30
C GLU A 87 -0.96 6.21 0.16
N ARG A 88 -1.74 7.26 0.45
CA ARG A 88 -1.93 8.35 -0.52
C ARG A 88 -0.70 9.24 -0.51
N HIS A 89 -0.16 9.50 -1.70
CA HIS A 89 0.93 10.44 -1.87
C HIS A 89 0.43 11.70 -2.56
N TYR A 90 1.05 12.81 -2.20
CA TYR A 90 0.90 14.04 -2.94
C TYR A 90 2.21 14.27 -3.69
N VAL A 91 2.08 14.58 -4.98
CA VAL A 91 3.19 15.06 -5.78
C VAL A 91 3.28 16.55 -5.46
N GLU A 92 4.27 16.94 -4.66
CA GLU A 92 4.58 18.35 -4.51
C GLU A 92 5.44 18.76 -5.72
N PRO A 93 5.15 19.91 -6.37
CA PRO A 93 6.00 20.40 -7.43
C PRO A 93 7.41 20.61 -6.87
N VAL A 94 8.40 20.04 -7.55
CA VAL A 94 9.81 20.31 -7.27
C VAL A 94 9.99 21.82 -7.44
N ASP A 95 10.56 22.50 -6.43
CA ASP A 95 10.91 23.93 -6.53
C ASP A 95 11.53 24.19 -7.92
N ALA A 96 11.02 25.16 -8.67
CA ALA A 96 11.46 25.45 -10.05
C ALA A 96 12.99 25.68 -10.18
N ALA A 97 13.68 25.91 -9.06
CA ALA A 97 15.14 25.95 -8.97
C ALA A 97 15.83 24.58 -9.17
N LYS A 98 15.20 23.47 -8.78
CA LYS A 98 15.73 22.09 -8.87
C LYS A 98 15.34 21.36 -10.17
N GLU A 99 14.28 21.82 -10.85
CA GLU A 99 13.87 21.28 -12.16
C GLU A 99 14.97 21.45 -13.24
N LYS A 100 15.77 22.52 -13.14
CA LYS A 100 16.88 22.77 -14.06
C LYS A 100 18.05 21.80 -13.92
N GLU A 101 18.22 21.16 -12.76
CA GLU A 101 19.33 20.22 -12.55
C GLU A 101 18.97 18.81 -13.04
N HIS A 102 17.72 18.37 -12.90
CA HIS A 102 17.27 17.01 -13.27
C HIS A 102 15.89 17.01 -13.94
N PRO A 103 15.80 17.24 -15.26
CA PRO A 103 14.53 17.24 -15.97
C PRO A 103 13.86 15.86 -15.89
N GLY A 104 12.61 15.82 -15.44
CA GLY A 104 11.78 14.61 -15.35
C GLY A 104 11.74 13.91 -13.98
N ARG A 105 12.46 14.40 -12.96
CA ARG A 105 12.43 13.81 -11.61
C ARG A 105 11.17 14.22 -10.85
N ARG A 106 10.22 13.30 -10.66
CA ARG A 106 9.06 13.50 -9.79
C ARG A 106 9.45 13.24 -8.32
N GLU A 107 9.26 14.22 -7.44
CA GLU A 107 9.44 14.03 -6.00
C GLU A 107 8.10 13.68 -5.36
N TYR A 108 8.03 12.48 -4.77
CA TYR A 108 6.86 12.04 -4.01
C TYR A 108 7.04 12.43 -2.54
N VAL A 109 6.12 13.23 -2.02
CA VAL A 109 6.07 13.61 -0.61
C VAL A 109 5.10 12.68 0.11
N PHE A 110 5.62 12.02 1.14
CA PHE A 110 4.90 11.03 1.92
C PHE A 110 4.18 11.75 3.06
N HIS A 111 2.89 11.98 2.90
CA HIS A 111 2.06 12.49 3.98
C HIS A 111 1.67 11.32 4.90
N ASN A 112 1.42 11.62 6.17
CA ASN A 112 1.30 10.64 7.25
C ASN A 112 -0.03 9.83 7.18
N GLY A 113 -0.22 9.09 6.09
CA GLY A 113 -1.43 8.31 5.75
C GLY A 113 -1.45 6.91 6.34
N ARG A 114 -0.53 6.57 7.25
CA ARG A 114 -0.42 5.22 7.84
C ARG A 114 -1.72 4.80 8.53
N LEU A 115 -2.36 5.68 9.30
CA LEU A 115 -3.63 5.36 9.97
C LEU A 115 -4.73 5.08 8.94
N GLN A 116 -4.89 5.94 7.93
CA GLN A 116 -5.87 5.76 6.87
C GLN A 116 -5.65 4.43 6.13
N SER A 117 -4.40 4.12 5.80
CA SER A 117 -4.01 2.85 5.16
C SER A 117 -4.46 1.63 5.96
N MET A 118 -4.19 1.62 7.27
CA MET A 118 -4.54 0.51 8.17
C MET A 118 -6.04 0.40 8.39
N MET A 119 -6.74 1.52 8.51
CA MET A 119 -8.19 1.52 8.64
C MET A 119 -8.87 0.99 7.38
N LEU A 120 -8.40 1.39 6.19
CA LEU A 120 -8.94 0.87 4.94
C LEU A 120 -8.69 -0.64 4.79
N GLN A 121 -7.49 -1.13 5.11
CA GLN A 121 -7.20 -2.57 5.17
C GLN A 121 -8.17 -3.31 6.09
N LEU A 122 -8.39 -2.78 7.31
CA LEU A 122 -9.32 -3.34 8.28
C LEU A 122 -10.75 -3.42 7.70
N PHE A 123 -11.28 -2.32 7.17
CA PHE A 123 -12.64 -2.30 6.62
C PHE A 123 -12.81 -3.29 5.47
N ILE A 124 -11.85 -3.31 4.53
CA ILE A 124 -11.89 -4.21 3.38
C ILE A 124 -11.88 -5.67 3.85
N TRP A 125 -10.97 -6.02 4.76
CA TRP A 125 -10.87 -7.40 5.26
C TRP A 125 -12.12 -7.83 6.02
N SER A 126 -12.63 -6.98 6.91
CA SER A 126 -13.85 -7.29 7.67
C SER A 126 -15.06 -7.49 6.74
N GLN A 127 -15.22 -6.65 5.71
CA GLN A 127 -16.29 -6.82 4.73
C GLN A 127 -16.11 -8.10 3.92
N PHE A 128 -14.89 -8.44 3.52
CA PHE A 128 -14.60 -9.68 2.80
C PHE A 128 -14.96 -10.92 3.61
N GLU A 129 -14.61 -10.99 4.89
CA GLU A 129 -14.96 -12.15 5.72
C GLU A 129 -16.46 -12.26 5.96
N GLU A 130 -17.13 -11.14 6.24
CA GLU A 130 -18.59 -11.10 6.41
C GLU A 130 -19.31 -11.54 5.13
N ILE A 131 -18.88 -11.02 3.97
CA ILE A 131 -19.46 -11.43 2.68
C ILE A 131 -19.19 -12.91 2.41
N SER A 132 -17.97 -13.39 2.69
CA SER A 132 -17.62 -14.81 2.49
C SER A 132 -18.46 -15.73 3.38
N LEU A 133 -18.70 -15.32 4.64
CA LEU A 133 -19.44 -16.11 5.62
C LEU A 133 -20.95 -16.12 5.34
N PHE A 134 -21.50 -14.97 4.94
CA PHE A 134 -22.93 -14.76 4.78
C PHE A 134 -23.40 -14.73 3.33
N TYR A 135 -22.52 -15.05 2.36
CA TYR A 135 -22.86 -15.06 0.93
C TYR A 135 -24.20 -15.72 0.60
N PRO A 136 -24.56 -16.90 1.18
CA PRO A 136 -25.84 -17.57 0.86
C PRO A 136 -27.09 -16.83 1.34
N VAL A 137 -26.95 -15.84 2.23
CA VAL A 137 -28.05 -15.11 2.87
C VAL A 137 -28.01 -13.61 2.62
N LEU A 138 -26.91 -13.11 2.04
CA LEU A 138 -26.86 -11.77 1.47
C LEU A 138 -27.77 -11.78 0.24
N GLY A 139 -28.75 -10.86 0.20
CA GLY A 139 -29.67 -10.75 -0.94
C GLY A 139 -28.97 -10.42 -2.26
N ASP A 140 -29.72 -9.93 -3.24
CA ASP A 140 -29.32 -9.97 -4.65
C ASP A 140 -28.05 -9.19 -5.08
N ALA A 141 -27.36 -8.46 -4.19
CA ALA A 141 -26.12 -7.74 -4.53
C ALA A 141 -25.17 -7.55 -3.32
N PRO A 142 -24.15 -8.41 -3.12
CA PRO A 142 -23.08 -8.15 -2.15
C PRO A 142 -22.28 -6.90 -2.53
N PHE A 143 -21.63 -6.25 -1.55
CA PHE A 143 -20.86 -5.04 -1.80
C PHE A 143 -19.67 -5.29 -2.73
N TYR A 144 -19.00 -6.45 -2.59
CA TYR A 144 -17.96 -6.90 -3.51
C TYR A 144 -18.51 -7.94 -4.47
N ASP A 145 -18.13 -7.82 -5.75
CA ASP A 145 -18.39 -8.87 -6.75
C ASP A 145 -17.37 -10.02 -6.63
N GLU A 146 -17.56 -11.07 -7.43
CA GLU A 146 -16.72 -12.27 -7.39
C GLU A 146 -15.25 -11.97 -7.70
N GLU A 147 -14.96 -11.14 -8.71
CA GLU A 147 -13.59 -10.76 -9.08
C GLU A 147 -12.91 -9.95 -7.96
N GLU A 148 -13.66 -9.05 -7.32
CA GLU A 148 -13.18 -8.28 -6.18
C GLU A 148 -12.90 -9.19 -4.97
N MET A 149 -13.77 -10.16 -4.69
CA MET A 149 -13.59 -11.14 -3.61
C MET A 149 -12.34 -11.99 -3.85
N GLU A 150 -12.13 -12.48 -5.08
CA GLU A 150 -10.92 -13.19 -5.47
C GLU A 150 -9.68 -12.31 -5.27
N THR A 151 -9.73 -11.05 -5.71
CA THR A 151 -8.64 -10.08 -5.57
C THR A 151 -8.31 -9.82 -4.09
N ILE A 152 -9.33 -9.66 -3.23
CA ILE A 152 -9.12 -9.45 -1.79
C ILE A 152 -8.45 -10.68 -1.18
N SER A 153 -8.96 -11.88 -1.46
CA SER A 153 -8.39 -13.13 -0.94
C SER A 153 -6.94 -13.36 -1.39
N ALA A 154 -6.62 -13.01 -2.64
CA ALA A 154 -5.32 -13.21 -3.24
C ALA A 154 -4.28 -12.24 -2.69
N TYR A 155 -4.62 -10.95 -2.53
CA TYR A 155 -3.62 -9.91 -2.31
C TYR A 155 -3.71 -9.19 -0.97
N PHE A 156 -4.89 -9.09 -0.34
CA PHE A 156 -4.99 -8.43 0.95
C PHE A 156 -4.53 -9.35 2.07
N VAL A 157 -4.16 -8.74 3.20
CA VAL A 157 -3.71 -9.47 4.38
C VAL A 157 -4.74 -9.34 5.49
N PRO A 158 -4.99 -10.42 6.25
CA PRO A 158 -5.86 -10.35 7.41
C PRO A 158 -5.50 -9.21 8.33
N THR A 159 -6.49 -8.40 8.66
CA THR A 159 -6.33 -7.18 9.44
C THR A 159 -7.53 -7.04 10.37
N TYR A 160 -7.29 -6.90 11.68
CA TYR A 160 -8.31 -6.93 12.73
C TYR A 160 -8.05 -5.87 13.80
N VAL A 161 -9.07 -5.60 14.63
CA VAL A 161 -8.94 -4.75 15.84
C VAL A 161 -8.55 -5.53 17.09
N THR A 162 -8.47 -6.86 17.01
CA THR A 162 -8.09 -7.78 18.09
C THR A 162 -7.06 -8.79 17.58
N SER A 163 -6.21 -9.31 18.47
CA SER A 163 -5.25 -10.37 18.14
C SER A 163 -5.88 -11.77 18.08
N LEU A 164 -7.10 -11.93 18.60
CA LEU A 164 -7.75 -13.23 18.80
C LEU A 164 -7.76 -14.14 17.55
N PRO A 165 -8.10 -13.66 16.33
CA PRO A 165 -8.10 -14.51 15.13
C PRO A 165 -6.70 -15.08 14.81
N PHE A 166 -5.64 -14.34 15.11
CA PHE A 166 -4.27 -14.79 14.90
C PHE A 166 -3.82 -15.78 15.97
N GLU A 167 -4.17 -15.52 17.22
CA GLU A 167 -3.87 -16.42 18.34
C GLU A 167 -4.54 -17.79 18.14
N GLN A 168 -5.79 -17.81 17.70
CA GLN A 168 -6.54 -19.04 17.41
C GLN A 168 -5.98 -19.81 16.21
N SER A 169 -5.45 -19.10 15.20
CA SER A 169 -4.87 -19.73 14.00
C SER A 169 -3.37 -20.00 14.11
N GLY A 170 -2.71 -19.61 15.21
CA GLY A 170 -1.26 -19.74 15.39
C GLY A 170 -0.43 -18.90 14.41
N LYS A 171 -1.03 -17.90 13.76
CA LYS A 171 -0.37 -17.08 12.75
C LYS A 171 0.40 -15.92 13.38
N PRO A 172 1.61 -15.60 12.89
CA PRO A 172 2.34 -14.43 13.36
C PRO A 172 1.64 -13.15 12.91
N PHE A 173 1.65 -12.14 13.77
CA PHE A 173 1.00 -10.86 13.49
C PHE A 173 1.81 -9.69 14.04
N LYS A 174 1.52 -8.52 13.49
CA LYS A 174 2.09 -7.26 13.92
C LYS A 174 1.00 -6.36 14.51
N LYS A 175 1.28 -5.80 15.68
CA LYS A 175 0.48 -4.71 16.27
C LYS A 175 0.93 -3.36 15.75
N HIS A 176 -0.02 -2.58 15.24
CA HIS A 176 0.16 -1.20 14.83
C HIS A 176 -0.38 -0.30 15.94
N ASN A 177 0.52 0.41 16.62
CA ASN A 177 0.17 1.37 17.65
C ASN A 177 -0.40 2.64 16.99
N THR A 178 -1.69 2.60 16.66
CA THR A 178 -2.46 3.76 16.24
C THR A 178 -3.50 4.11 17.30
N ARG A 179 -4.35 5.12 17.06
CA ARG A 179 -5.42 5.50 18.01
C ARG A 179 -6.39 4.35 18.28
N VAL A 180 -6.58 3.48 17.28
CA VAL A 180 -7.28 2.20 17.42
C VAL A 180 -6.25 1.09 17.24
N PRO A 181 -6.22 0.07 18.10
CA PRO A 181 -5.31 -1.06 17.90
C PRO A 181 -5.66 -1.76 16.59
N VAL A 182 -4.66 -1.92 15.72
CA VAL A 182 -4.79 -2.70 14.49
C VAL A 182 -3.75 -3.81 14.52
N TYR A 183 -4.20 -5.04 14.32
CA TYR A 183 -3.38 -6.24 14.22
C TYR A 183 -3.45 -6.73 12.79
N GLN A 184 -2.29 -6.90 12.14
CA GLN A 184 -2.20 -7.33 10.74
C GLN A 184 -1.32 -8.58 10.65
N GLU A 185 -1.66 -9.53 9.78
CA GLU A 185 -0.84 -10.72 9.54
C GLU A 185 0.59 -10.31 9.19
N LEU A 186 1.56 -10.94 9.85
CA LEU A 186 2.97 -10.71 9.57
C LEU A 186 3.38 -11.58 8.37
N ILE A 187 3.38 -10.97 7.19
CA ILE A 187 3.93 -11.62 6.00
C ILE A 187 5.45 -11.66 6.12
N SER A 188 6.00 -12.87 6.11
CA SER A 188 7.45 -13.07 6.07
C SER A 188 7.98 -12.55 4.73
N ALA A 189 8.86 -11.56 4.80
CA ALA A 189 9.74 -11.24 3.69
C ALA A 189 11.14 -11.76 4.03
N PRO A 190 11.90 -12.24 3.05
CA PRO A 190 13.29 -12.64 3.29
C PRO A 190 14.06 -11.45 3.87
N PRO A 191 14.77 -11.63 5.01
CA PRO A 191 15.70 -10.63 5.49
C PRO A 191 16.84 -10.49 4.48
N LEU A 192 17.24 -9.26 4.20
CA LEU A 192 18.36 -8.97 3.31
C LEU A 192 19.48 -8.33 4.10
N LEU A 193 20.69 -8.81 3.85
CA LEU A 193 21.93 -8.22 4.28
C LEU A 193 22.58 -7.58 3.07
N LEU A 194 22.48 -6.27 2.98
CA LEU A 194 22.99 -5.53 1.84
C LEU A 194 24.29 -4.84 2.22
N HIS A 195 25.38 -5.20 1.55
CA HIS A 195 26.70 -4.63 1.78
C HIS A 195 26.93 -3.40 0.88
N LEU A 196 27.08 -2.22 1.48
CA LEU A 196 27.26 -0.94 0.79
C LEU A 196 28.44 -0.16 1.37
N ASP A 197 29.44 0.13 0.55
CA ASP A 197 30.56 1.02 0.92
C ASP A 197 31.23 0.63 2.27
N GLY A 198 31.23 -0.66 2.62
CA GLY A 198 31.76 -1.17 3.89
C GLY A 198 30.77 -1.25 5.05
N GLU A 199 29.53 -0.77 4.88
CA GLU A 199 28.43 -0.90 5.85
C GLU A 199 27.51 -2.07 5.48
N VAL A 200 27.00 -2.78 6.47
CA VAL A 200 25.99 -3.84 6.30
C VAL A 200 24.64 -3.29 6.72
N LEU A 201 23.70 -3.21 5.78
CA LEU A 201 22.32 -2.85 6.05
C LEU A 201 21.49 -4.12 6.14
N GLU A 202 20.92 -4.37 7.31
CA GLU A 202 19.96 -5.44 7.53
C GLU A 202 18.53 -4.88 7.52
N GLY A 203 17.64 -5.52 6.77
CA GLY A 203 16.24 -5.13 6.79
C GLY A 203 15.31 -6.06 6.02
N THR A 204 14.03 -5.70 6.05
CA THR A 204 12.97 -6.41 5.34
C THR A 204 12.74 -5.77 3.97
N TRP A 205 12.79 -6.57 2.91
CA TRP A 205 12.46 -6.10 1.56
C TRP A 205 10.98 -5.76 1.43
N VAL A 206 10.68 -4.64 0.79
CA VAL A 206 9.32 -4.28 0.40
C VAL A 206 9.34 -3.70 -1.01
N THR A 207 8.44 -4.17 -1.86
CA THR A 207 8.20 -3.62 -3.18
C THR A 207 7.16 -2.52 -3.07
N GLY A 208 7.57 -1.26 -3.23
CA GLY A 208 6.64 -0.17 -3.45
C GLY A 208 6.07 -0.23 -4.86
N VAL A 209 4.77 -0.01 -5.03
CA VAL A 209 4.14 0.14 -6.35
C VAL A 209 3.44 1.48 -6.40
N TYR A 210 3.84 2.33 -7.35
CA TYR A 210 3.16 3.59 -7.63
C TYR A 210 2.03 3.34 -8.63
N VAL A 211 0.83 3.77 -8.29
CA VAL A 211 -0.36 3.54 -9.11
C VAL A 211 -1.30 4.74 -9.01
N ASP A 212 -1.92 5.08 -10.12
CA ASP A 212 -3.00 6.07 -10.22
C ASP A 212 -4.31 5.38 -10.66
N ARG A 213 -5.40 6.12 -10.88
CA ARG A 213 -6.67 5.58 -11.39
C ARG A 213 -6.45 4.83 -12.70
N GLY A 214 -6.39 3.50 -12.60
CA GLY A 214 -6.26 2.60 -13.73
C GLY A 214 -4.86 2.46 -14.31
N HIS A 215 -3.84 3.13 -13.77
CA HIS A 215 -2.51 3.20 -14.39
C HIS A 215 -1.40 2.80 -13.42
N PHE A 216 -0.58 1.82 -13.81
CA PHE A 216 0.68 1.51 -13.15
C PHE A 216 1.74 2.55 -13.52
N LEU A 217 2.38 3.13 -12.50
CA LEU A 217 3.36 4.21 -12.68
C LEU A 217 4.81 3.75 -12.45
N GLY A 218 5.00 2.54 -11.93
CA GLY A 218 6.31 1.93 -11.72
C GLY A 218 6.53 1.38 -10.32
N LEU A 219 7.70 0.74 -10.16
CA LEU A 219 8.15 0.13 -8.92
C LEU A 219 9.07 1.09 -8.14
N GLY A 220 8.92 1.07 -6.81
CA GLY A 220 9.74 1.79 -5.85
C GLY A 220 10.15 0.87 -4.70
N PRO A 221 11.02 -0.13 -4.95
CA PRO A 221 11.50 -1.02 -3.91
C PRO A 221 12.23 -0.25 -2.81
N TYR A 222 12.14 -0.74 -1.58
CA TYR A 222 12.89 -0.19 -0.47
C TYR A 222 13.21 -1.26 0.57
N LEU A 223 14.34 -1.07 1.26
CA LEU A 223 14.69 -1.82 2.45
C LEU A 223 14.06 -1.11 3.65
N LYS A 224 13.34 -1.86 4.46
CA LYS A 224 12.89 -1.38 5.76
C LYS A 224 13.86 -1.85 6.82
N ASN A 225 14.66 -0.91 7.32
CA ASN A 225 15.70 -1.18 8.31
C ASN A 225 15.10 -1.50 9.69
N SER A 226 15.89 -2.12 10.55
CA SER A 226 15.50 -2.50 11.92
C SER A 226 15.10 -1.31 12.79
N ASP A 227 15.67 -0.13 12.53
CA ASP A 227 15.33 1.14 13.19
C ASP A 227 14.01 1.77 12.67
N GLY A 228 13.39 1.17 11.65
CA GLY A 228 12.16 1.64 11.03
C GLY A 228 12.33 2.64 9.89
N THR A 229 13.56 3.05 9.57
CA THR A 229 13.86 3.89 8.41
C THR A 229 13.68 3.11 7.09
N ARG A 230 13.51 3.84 5.98
CA ARG A 230 13.33 3.27 4.64
C ARG A 230 14.48 3.71 3.73
N THR A 231 15.21 2.76 3.18
CA THR A 231 16.22 2.99 2.15
C THR A 231 15.63 2.65 0.78
N PHE A 232 15.29 3.66 -0.01
CA PHE A 232 14.69 3.47 -1.34
C PHE A 232 15.73 3.05 -2.38
N MET A 233 15.33 2.16 -3.27
CA MET A 233 16.18 1.57 -4.30
C MET A 233 15.56 1.74 -5.68
N GLN A 234 16.41 1.69 -6.70
CA GLN A 234 15.96 1.65 -8.08
C GLN A 234 15.60 0.21 -8.44
N ALA A 235 14.42 -0.01 -9.02
CA ALA A 235 14.02 -1.30 -9.54
C ALA A 235 14.83 -1.64 -10.80
N LEU A 236 15.37 -2.86 -10.85
CA LEU A 236 16.00 -3.43 -12.04
C LEU A 236 15.05 -4.51 -12.60
N ILE A 237 14.56 -4.29 -13.82
CA ILE A 237 13.61 -5.17 -14.52
C ILE A 237 14.39 -5.92 -15.61
N HIS A 238 14.15 -7.23 -15.74
CA HIS A 238 14.78 -8.12 -16.72
C HIS A 238 13.75 -8.81 -17.61
#